data_AF-A0A817TSX6-F1
#
_entry.id   AF-A0A817TSX6-F1
#
_cell.length_a   1.000
_cell.length_b   1.000
_cell.length_c   1.000
_cell.angle_alpha   90.00
_cell.angle_beta   90.00
_cell.angle_gamma   90.00
#
_symmetry.space_group_name_H-M   'P 1'
#
loop_
_entity.id
_entity.type
_entity.pdbx_description
1 polymer ?
#
loop_
_entity_poly.entity_id
_entity_poly.type
_entity_poly.pdbx_seq_one_letter_code
_entity_poly.pdbx_strand_id
1 'polypeptide(L)'
;MWLLLTGWTLFLMSTHLVESKPEVIVWSTETRIDLLVARVSKLELAMKAIEPSTKTRICKGNVTSDQFEVHGAESDFVEGLRVQVNTSTCNFTRTPTYFATMSGKWAHWGLLGTSAVYTPTPTEFIIYLGHVLSQYQMNGQELLAEAKNENYKWQLDWIGID
;
A
#
# COMPACT_ATOMS: atom_id res chain seq x y z
N MET A 1 7.55 69.13 19.40
CA MET A 1 6.79 67.86 19.45
C MET A 1 7.24 67.03 18.26
N TRP A 2 8.02 65.98 18.52
CA TRP A 2 8.57 65.04 17.53
C TRP A 2 7.76 63.73 17.53
N LEU A 3 7.72 63.01 16.40
CA LEU A 3 7.70 61.54 16.19
C LEU A 3 7.27 61.27 14.73
N LEU A 4 8.20 61.14 13.78
CA LEU A 4 8.93 59.93 13.33
C LEU A 4 8.05 58.85 12.66
N LEU A 5 8.19 58.78 11.33
CA LEU A 5 7.70 57.74 10.42
C LEU A 5 8.29 56.38 10.81
N THR A 6 7.46 55.37 11.07
CA THR A 6 7.88 53.98 11.20
C THR A 6 7.44 53.16 9.99
N GLY A 7 8.36 52.27 9.58
CA GLY A 7 8.46 51.64 8.27
C GLY A 7 7.29 50.75 7.87
N TRP A 8 7.01 50.80 6.58
CA TRP A 8 6.22 49.82 5.85
C TRP A 8 7.06 48.56 5.63
N THR A 9 6.62 47.42 6.16
CA THR A 9 7.21 46.11 5.82
C THR A 9 6.50 45.59 4.57
N LEU A 10 7.23 45.57 3.45
CA LEU A 10 6.76 45.04 2.18
C LEU A 10 6.89 43.50 2.19
N PHE A 11 5.76 42.78 2.21
CA PHE A 11 5.74 41.33 1.98
C PHE A 11 5.80 41.05 0.47
N LEU A 12 6.95 40.58 -0.02
CA LEU A 12 7.05 39.95 -1.34
C LEU A 12 7.13 38.43 -1.13
N MET A 13 5.99 37.75 -1.21
CA MET A 13 5.95 36.30 -1.40
C MET A 13 6.15 36.05 -2.91
N SER A 14 7.39 35.73 -3.31
CA SER A 14 7.66 35.21 -4.65
C SER A 14 7.15 33.77 -4.75
N THR A 15 6.29 33.50 -5.72
CA THR A 15 5.67 32.20 -6.00
C THR A 15 6.60 31.20 -6.71
N HIS A 16 7.92 31.43 -6.73
CA HIS A 16 8.87 30.58 -7.46
C HIS A 16 9.57 29.47 -6.65
N LEU A 17 9.13 29.17 -5.43
CA LEU A 17 9.80 28.18 -4.57
C LEU A 17 9.21 26.76 -4.60
N VAL A 18 8.36 26.43 -5.57
CA VAL A 18 7.70 25.11 -5.61
C VAL A 18 8.59 23.99 -6.22
N GLU A 19 9.70 24.30 -6.89
CA GLU A 19 10.33 23.30 -7.77
C GLU A 19 11.84 23.01 -7.58
N SER A 20 12.52 23.62 -6.62
CA SER A 20 13.92 23.26 -6.32
C SER A 20 14.11 23.05 -4.84
N LYS A 21 14.48 21.83 -4.42
CA LYS A 21 15.04 21.54 -3.09
C LYS A 21 16.23 22.50 -2.86
N PRO A 22 16.13 23.51 -1.98
CA PRO A 22 17.27 24.36 -1.73
C PRO A 22 18.22 23.64 -0.75
N GLU A 23 19.48 23.48 -1.15
CA GLU A 23 20.49 22.76 -0.36
C GLU A 23 21.01 23.59 0.83
N VAL A 24 20.78 24.92 0.85
CA VAL A 24 21.17 25.82 1.95
C VAL A 24 20.16 26.96 2.08
N ILE A 25 19.63 27.18 3.29
CA ILE A 25 18.79 28.34 3.61
C ILE A 25 19.52 29.21 4.65
N VAL A 26 19.95 30.41 4.26
CA VAL A 26 20.64 31.36 5.15
C VAL A 26 19.64 32.39 5.69
N TRP A 27 19.57 32.53 7.02
CA TRP A 27 18.75 33.56 7.68
C TRP A 27 19.63 34.48 8.55
N SER A 28 19.44 35.79 8.45
CA SER A 28 20.07 36.80 9.33
C SER A 28 18.99 37.48 10.17
N THR A 29 19.21 37.59 11.49
CA THR A 29 18.30 38.27 12.43
C THR A 29 19.08 38.89 13.59
N GLU A 30 18.78 40.14 13.95
CA GLU A 30 19.39 40.87 15.08
C GLU A 30 18.63 40.69 16.42
N THR A 31 19.42 40.72 17.50
CA THR A 31 19.08 40.77 18.96
C THR A 31 18.55 39.50 19.67
N ARG A 32 18.98 39.33 20.94
CA ARG A 32 19.57 38.06 21.45
C ARG A 32 18.77 37.23 22.47
N ILE A 33 17.54 37.58 22.88
CA ILE A 33 16.81 36.77 23.89
C ILE A 33 15.48 36.23 23.36
N ASP A 34 14.65 37.05 22.69
CA ASP A 34 13.43 36.59 22.01
C ASP A 34 13.73 35.63 20.85
N LEU A 35 14.95 35.70 20.32
CA LEU A 35 15.43 34.86 19.23
C LEU A 35 15.58 33.39 19.62
N LEU A 36 15.89 33.07 20.87
CA LEU A 36 16.11 31.69 21.32
C LEU A 36 14.79 30.93 21.38
N VAL A 37 13.76 31.53 21.97
CA VAL A 37 12.42 30.93 22.06
C VAL A 37 11.81 30.80 20.67
N ALA A 38 11.86 31.87 19.86
CA ALA A 38 11.35 31.83 18.49
C ALA A 38 12.11 30.83 17.59
N ARG A 39 13.42 30.67 17.77
CA ARG A 39 14.22 29.67 17.03
C ARG A 39 13.85 28.25 17.39
N VAL A 40 13.66 27.93 18.68
CA VAL A 40 13.26 26.58 19.11
C VAL A 40 11.89 26.23 18.52
N SER A 41 10.90 27.11 18.62
CA SER A 41 9.58 26.87 18.04
C SER A 41 9.61 26.72 16.52
N LYS A 42 10.41 27.55 15.83
CA LYS A 42 10.53 27.50 14.37
C LYS A 42 11.33 26.27 13.89
N LEU A 43 12.28 25.79 14.69
CA LEU A 43 13.01 24.54 14.45
C LEU A 43 12.10 23.33 14.67
N GLU A 44 11.26 23.30 15.69
CA GLU A 44 10.26 22.22 15.87
C GLU A 44 9.26 22.16 14.70
N LEU A 45 8.77 23.32 14.24
CA LEU A 45 7.92 23.42 13.06
C LEU A 45 8.64 22.97 11.78
N ALA A 46 9.91 23.37 11.61
CA ALA A 46 10.70 22.95 10.46
C ALA A 46 11.02 21.45 10.51
N MET A 47 11.33 20.89 11.68
CA MET A 47 11.56 19.47 11.87
C MET A 47 10.30 18.65 11.59
N LYS A 48 9.13 19.11 12.04
CA LYS A 48 7.83 18.49 11.72
C LYS A 48 7.47 18.59 10.23
N ALA A 49 7.97 19.60 9.53
CA ALA A 49 7.82 19.75 8.08
C ALA A 49 8.85 18.93 7.26
N ILE A 50 9.92 18.46 7.89
CA ILE A 50 10.96 17.62 7.29
C ILE A 50 10.69 16.12 7.51
N GLU A 51 9.75 15.74 8.38
CA GLU A 51 9.28 14.35 8.45
C GLU A 51 8.77 13.91 7.07
N PRO A 52 9.28 12.80 6.49
CA PRO A 52 8.75 12.28 5.24
C PRO A 52 7.25 12.00 5.41
N SER A 53 6.43 12.80 4.74
CA SER A 53 4.99 12.93 5.00
C SER A 53 4.14 11.76 4.50
N THR A 54 4.74 10.64 4.11
CA THR A 54 3.98 9.47 3.70
C THR A 54 3.80 8.53 4.88
N LYS A 55 2.72 8.75 5.64
CA LYS A 55 2.23 7.78 6.62
C LYS A 55 1.99 6.44 5.92
N THR A 56 2.87 5.47 6.15
CA THR A 56 2.71 4.11 5.62
C THR A 56 1.47 3.46 6.20
N ARG A 57 0.58 2.98 5.34
CA ARG A 57 -0.59 2.18 5.72
C ARG A 57 -0.27 0.72 5.50
N ILE A 58 -0.51 -0.08 6.53
CA ILE A 58 -0.37 -1.54 6.47
C ILE A 58 -1.75 -2.12 6.76
N CYS A 59 -2.21 -3.01 5.89
CA CYS A 59 -3.44 -3.77 6.08
C CYS A 59 -3.16 -5.24 5.82
N LYS A 60 -3.92 -6.12 6.48
CA LYS A 60 -3.82 -7.56 6.26
C LYS A 60 -5.19 -8.20 6.29
N GLY A 61 -5.29 -9.37 5.70
CA GLY A 61 -6.50 -10.18 5.75
C GLY A 61 -6.24 -11.57 5.25
N ASN A 62 -7.31 -12.34 5.19
CA ASN A 62 -7.31 -13.68 4.61
C ASN A 62 -8.63 -13.91 3.85
N VAL A 63 -8.59 -14.86 2.92
CA VAL A 63 -9.72 -15.27 2.10
C VAL A 63 -9.82 -16.79 2.17
N THR A 64 -10.98 -17.32 2.53
CA THR A 64 -11.23 -18.77 2.61
C THR A 64 -11.72 -19.32 1.26
N SER A 65 -11.74 -20.64 1.16
CA SER A 65 -12.23 -21.38 -0.01
C SER A 65 -13.64 -21.03 -0.49
N ASP A 66 -14.46 -20.38 0.35
CA ASP A 66 -15.81 -19.95 0.00
C ASP A 66 -15.83 -18.84 -1.06
N GLN A 67 -14.75 -18.07 -1.15
CA GLN A 67 -14.59 -16.97 -2.09
C GLN A 67 -13.75 -17.36 -3.32
N PHE A 68 -13.43 -18.65 -3.48
CA PHE A 68 -12.67 -19.15 -4.61
C PHE A 68 -13.64 -19.48 -5.74
N GLU A 69 -13.31 -19.05 -6.95
CA GLU A 69 -14.13 -19.22 -8.14
C GLU A 69 -13.36 -19.99 -9.20
N VAL A 70 -14.03 -20.78 -10.03
CA VAL A 70 -13.38 -21.43 -11.17
C VAL A 70 -13.02 -20.39 -12.23
N HIS A 71 -11.81 -20.48 -12.76
CA HIS A 71 -11.32 -19.66 -13.86
C HIS A 71 -11.01 -20.51 -15.08
N GLY A 72 -11.37 -20.01 -16.26
CA GLY A 72 -11.01 -20.63 -17.54
C GLY A 72 -11.96 -21.72 -18.04
N ALA A 73 -13.27 -21.66 -17.73
CA ALA A 73 -14.28 -22.62 -18.18
C ALA A 73 -14.53 -22.69 -19.71
N GLU A 74 -13.65 -22.10 -20.54
CA GLU A 74 -13.66 -22.19 -22.00
C GLU A 74 -12.42 -22.95 -22.50
N SER A 75 -12.63 -23.81 -23.49
CA SER A 75 -11.90 -25.05 -23.84
C SER A 75 -10.39 -25.00 -24.08
N ASP A 76 -9.74 -23.83 -24.02
CA ASP A 76 -8.41 -23.64 -24.59
C ASP A 76 -7.34 -23.22 -23.56
N PHE A 77 -7.70 -23.05 -22.28
CA PHE A 77 -6.76 -22.70 -21.21
C PHE A 77 -6.74 -23.74 -20.08
N VAL A 78 -5.63 -23.79 -19.35
CA VAL A 78 -5.53 -24.59 -18.12
C VAL A 78 -6.52 -24.02 -17.11
N GLU A 79 -7.57 -24.78 -16.81
CA GLU A 79 -8.54 -24.39 -15.79
C GLU A 79 -7.86 -24.28 -14.42
N GLY A 80 -8.27 -23.28 -13.64
CA GLY A 80 -7.72 -23.02 -12.32
C GLY A 80 -8.73 -22.34 -11.41
N LEU A 81 -8.25 -21.76 -10.31
CA LEU A 81 -9.07 -20.93 -9.44
C LEU A 81 -8.70 -19.46 -9.57
N ARG A 82 -9.71 -18.61 -9.48
CA ARG A 82 -9.58 -17.17 -9.30
C ARG A 82 -10.00 -16.84 -7.88
N VAL A 83 -9.19 -16.03 -7.21
CA VAL A 83 -9.48 -15.49 -5.88
C VAL A 83 -9.43 -13.96 -5.99
N GLN A 84 -10.58 -13.31 -5.85
CA GLN A 84 -10.68 -11.87 -5.81
C GLN A 84 -10.63 -11.40 -4.35
N VAL A 85 -9.63 -10.60 -4.01
CA VAL A 85 -9.45 -10.08 -2.67
C VAL A 85 -9.93 -8.64 -2.62
N ASN A 86 -10.95 -8.37 -1.80
CA ASN A 86 -11.44 -7.00 -1.56
C ASN A 86 -10.67 -6.37 -0.39
N THR A 87 -9.99 -5.25 -0.66
CA THR A 87 -9.22 -4.47 0.32
C THR A 87 -9.78 -3.07 0.53
N SER A 88 -11.02 -2.81 0.13
CA SER A 88 -11.67 -1.49 0.27
C SER A 88 -11.69 -0.98 1.72
N THR A 89 -11.81 -1.89 2.69
CA THR A 89 -11.79 -1.58 4.14
C THR A 89 -10.46 -1.03 4.64
N CYS A 90 -9.37 -1.22 3.88
CA CYS A 90 -8.03 -0.76 4.23
C CYS A 90 -7.81 0.74 3.95
N ASN A 91 -8.70 1.37 3.16
CA ASN A 91 -8.63 2.79 2.83
C ASN A 91 -7.25 3.22 2.30
N PHE A 92 -6.68 2.43 1.39
CA PHE A 92 -5.45 2.78 0.70
C PHE A 92 -5.68 3.97 -0.23
N THR A 93 -4.69 4.86 -0.31
CA THR A 93 -4.75 6.09 -1.11
C THR A 93 -4.06 5.94 -2.47
N ARG A 94 -3.16 4.97 -2.59
CA ARG A 94 -2.54 4.54 -3.84
C ARG A 94 -2.60 3.02 -3.93
N THR A 95 -2.27 2.47 -5.08
CA THR A 95 -2.17 1.02 -5.25
C THR A 95 -1.07 0.47 -4.33
N PRO A 96 -1.41 -0.37 -3.34
CA PRO A 96 -0.44 -0.93 -2.41
C PRO A 96 0.46 -1.95 -3.08
N THR A 97 1.61 -2.19 -2.48
CA THR A 97 2.35 -3.44 -2.73
C THR A 97 1.70 -4.54 -1.90
N TYR A 98 1.12 -5.53 -2.57
CA TYR A 98 0.53 -6.71 -1.92
C TYR A 98 1.51 -7.87 -1.89
N PHE A 99 1.53 -8.58 -0.77
CA PHE A 99 2.18 -9.88 -0.62
C PHE A 99 1.10 -10.89 -0.25
N ALA A 100 1.05 -11.99 -0.97
CA ALA A 100 0.10 -13.07 -0.74
C ALA A 100 0.84 -14.40 -0.53
N THR A 101 0.26 -15.24 0.32
CA THR A 101 0.69 -16.61 0.55
C THR A 101 -0.52 -17.50 0.68
N MET A 102 -0.34 -18.79 0.41
CA MET A 102 -1.34 -19.80 0.70
C MET A 102 -0.98 -20.50 2.00
N SER A 103 -1.98 -20.77 2.84
CA SER A 103 -1.84 -21.65 3.98
C SER A 103 -2.98 -22.67 4.03
N GLY A 104 -2.78 -23.74 4.80
CA GLY A 104 -3.74 -24.81 4.92
C GLY A 104 -3.15 -26.02 5.65
N LYS A 105 -3.93 -27.07 5.80
CA LYS A 105 -3.54 -28.31 6.48
C LYS A 105 -2.83 -29.32 5.57
N TRP A 106 -3.20 -29.38 4.30
CA TRP A 106 -2.71 -30.39 3.36
C TRP A 106 -2.71 -29.87 1.92
N ALA A 107 -1.97 -30.55 1.03
CA ALA A 107 -1.93 -30.38 -0.43
C ALA A 107 -1.62 -28.99 -1.02
N HIS A 108 -1.57 -27.91 -0.22
CA HIS A 108 -1.30 -26.56 -0.71
C HIS A 108 0.10 -26.38 -1.31
N TRP A 109 1.05 -27.28 -1.01
CA TRP A 109 2.37 -27.31 -1.62
C TRP A 109 2.33 -27.52 -3.15
N GLY A 110 1.24 -28.10 -3.67
CA GLY A 110 1.05 -28.31 -5.10
C GLY A 110 0.50 -27.10 -5.84
N LEU A 111 0.13 -26.02 -5.14
CA LEU A 111 -0.47 -24.85 -5.77
C LEU A 111 0.57 -23.95 -6.45
N LEU A 112 0.19 -23.44 -7.61
CA LEU A 112 0.96 -22.48 -8.40
C LEU A 112 0.29 -21.11 -8.33
N GLY A 113 1.07 -20.03 -8.49
CA GLY A 113 0.54 -18.66 -8.56
C GLY A 113 0.12 -18.05 -7.22
N THR A 114 0.38 -18.72 -6.09
CA THR A 114 -0.05 -18.30 -4.74
C THR A 114 0.44 -16.91 -4.32
N SER A 115 1.53 -16.42 -4.90
CA SER A 115 2.11 -15.09 -4.66
C SER A 115 2.02 -14.15 -5.88
N ALA A 116 1.37 -14.58 -6.96
CA ALA A 116 1.27 -13.80 -8.19
C ALA A 116 0.06 -12.84 -8.10
N VAL A 117 0.33 -11.58 -7.74
CA VAL A 117 -0.68 -10.52 -7.64
C VAL A 117 -1.02 -9.94 -9.01
N TYR A 118 -2.27 -10.07 -9.43
CA TYR A 118 -2.79 -9.53 -10.68
C TYR A 118 -3.68 -8.30 -10.44
N THR A 119 -3.60 -7.36 -11.38
CA THR A 119 -4.44 -6.15 -11.45
C THR A 119 -4.65 -5.45 -10.11
N PRO A 120 -3.58 -5.12 -9.35
CA PRO A 120 -3.74 -4.50 -8.04
C PRO A 120 -4.28 -3.08 -8.16
N THR A 121 -5.23 -2.75 -7.30
CA THR A 121 -5.82 -1.43 -7.10
C THR A 121 -5.85 -1.09 -5.60
N PRO A 122 -6.21 0.13 -5.18
CA PRO A 122 -6.37 0.43 -3.74
C PRO A 122 -7.46 -0.39 -3.04
N THR A 123 -8.41 -0.95 -3.80
CA THR A 123 -9.60 -1.59 -3.26
C THR A 123 -9.66 -3.09 -3.50
N GLU A 124 -8.81 -3.63 -4.37
CA GLU A 124 -8.80 -5.05 -4.70
C GLU A 124 -7.55 -5.50 -5.45
N PHE A 125 -7.33 -6.81 -5.47
CA PHE A 125 -6.42 -7.50 -6.37
C PHE A 125 -6.91 -8.93 -6.64
N ILE A 126 -6.33 -9.59 -7.65
CA ILE A 126 -6.69 -10.96 -8.04
C ILE A 126 -5.48 -11.88 -7.87
N ILE A 127 -5.71 -13.10 -7.39
CA ILE A 127 -4.77 -14.21 -7.46
C ILE A 127 -5.37 -15.29 -8.34
N TYR A 128 -4.56 -15.84 -9.25
CA TYR A 128 -4.89 -17.04 -10.00
C TYR A 128 -4.10 -18.22 -9.44
N LEU A 129 -4.80 -19.30 -9.13
CA LEU A 129 -4.23 -20.53 -8.61
C LEU A 129 -4.32 -21.61 -9.67
N GLY A 130 -3.20 -22.28 -9.91
CA GLY A 130 -3.13 -23.53 -10.65
C GLY A 130 -2.61 -24.65 -9.75
N HIS A 131 -2.46 -25.84 -10.30
CA HIS A 131 -1.91 -26.97 -9.58
C HIS A 131 -0.82 -27.69 -10.39
N VAL A 132 0.33 -27.97 -9.76
CA VAL A 132 1.53 -28.53 -10.40
C VAL A 132 1.36 -29.99 -10.81
N LEU A 133 0.47 -30.75 -10.15
CA LEU A 133 0.16 -32.13 -10.53
C LEU A 133 -0.81 -32.20 -11.72
N SER A 134 -0.74 -31.24 -12.64
CA SER A 134 -1.51 -31.21 -13.89
C SER A 134 -1.23 -32.41 -14.81
N GLN A 135 -0.29 -33.29 -14.46
CA GLN A 135 -0.18 -34.64 -15.04
C GLN A 135 -1.46 -35.49 -14.85
N TYR A 136 -2.36 -35.08 -13.94
CA TYR A 136 -3.69 -35.65 -13.74
C TYR A 136 -4.83 -34.80 -14.33
N GLN A 137 -4.53 -33.72 -15.07
CA GLN A 137 -5.55 -32.86 -15.69
C GLN A 137 -6.63 -32.39 -14.72
N MET A 138 -6.26 -32.00 -13.50
CA MET A 138 -7.23 -31.42 -12.58
C MET A 138 -7.84 -30.18 -13.19
N ASN A 139 -9.14 -30.23 -13.42
CA ASN A 139 -9.90 -29.10 -13.95
C ASN A 139 -10.24 -28.12 -12.80
N GLY A 140 -10.76 -26.95 -13.12
CA GLY A 140 -10.99 -25.91 -12.11
C GLY A 140 -12.05 -26.33 -11.07
N GLN A 141 -13.02 -27.16 -11.45
CA GLN A 141 -14.04 -27.68 -10.54
C GLN A 141 -13.46 -28.67 -9.52
N GLU A 142 -12.56 -29.55 -9.96
CA GLU A 142 -11.87 -30.49 -9.07
C GLU A 142 -10.96 -29.75 -8.09
N LEU A 143 -10.23 -28.73 -8.57
CA LEU A 143 -9.41 -27.89 -7.71
C LEU A 143 -10.26 -27.10 -6.70
N LEU A 144 -11.45 -26.64 -7.10
CA LEU A 144 -12.39 -25.96 -6.20
C LEU A 144 -12.94 -26.93 -5.14
N ALA A 145 -13.22 -28.17 -5.51
CA ALA A 145 -13.66 -29.20 -4.58
C ALA A 145 -12.58 -29.51 -3.52
N GLU A 146 -11.31 -29.57 -3.93
CA GLU A 146 -10.19 -29.68 -2.99
C GLU A 146 -10.06 -28.46 -2.07
N ALA A 147 -10.18 -27.25 -2.62
CA ALA A 147 -10.13 -26.03 -1.82
C ALA A 147 -11.21 -26.02 -0.72
N LYS A 148 -12.42 -26.50 -1.04
CA LYS A 148 -13.56 -26.60 -0.11
C LYS A 148 -13.49 -27.81 0.82
N ASN A 149 -12.52 -28.71 0.65
CA ASN A 149 -12.39 -29.88 1.50
C ASN A 149 -11.99 -29.46 2.93
N GLU A 150 -12.79 -29.84 3.93
CA GLU A 150 -12.55 -29.50 5.34
C GLU A 150 -11.22 -30.04 5.89
N ASN A 151 -10.65 -31.05 5.24
CA ASN A 151 -9.34 -31.58 5.58
C ASN A 151 -8.19 -30.68 5.09
N TYR A 152 -8.42 -29.88 4.05
CA TYR A 152 -7.37 -29.10 3.38
C TYR A 152 -7.29 -27.69 3.96
N LYS A 153 -8.45 -27.09 4.24
CA LYS A 153 -8.56 -25.75 4.87
C LYS A 153 -7.69 -24.70 4.18
N TRP A 154 -7.73 -24.66 2.85
CA TRP A 154 -6.95 -23.68 2.09
C TRP A 154 -7.47 -22.27 2.38
N GLN A 155 -6.54 -21.36 2.62
CA GLN A 155 -6.79 -19.95 2.80
C GLN A 155 -5.67 -19.13 2.18
N LEU A 156 -6.05 -18.05 1.50
CA LEU A 156 -5.11 -17.08 0.98
C LEU A 156 -4.91 -16.00 2.05
N ASP A 157 -3.71 -15.90 2.59
CA ASP A 157 -3.32 -14.84 3.53
C ASP A 157 -2.59 -13.73 2.78
N TRP A 158 -2.83 -12.47 3.16
CA TRP A 158 -2.22 -11.33 2.48
C TRP A 158 -1.92 -10.15 3.39
N ILE A 159 -0.96 -9.33 2.95
CA ILE A 159 -0.62 -8.02 3.51
C ILE A 159 -0.47 -7.01 2.37
N GLY A 160 -0.98 -5.79 2.57
CA GLY A 160 -0.86 -4.67 1.65
C GLY A 160 -0.18 -3.48 2.34
N ILE A 161 0.72 -2.81 1.61
CA ILE A 161 1.51 -1.67 2.11
C ILE A 161 1.45 -0.50 1.09
N ASP A 162 0.97 0.68 1.53
CA ASP A 162 0.91 1.96 0.77
C ASP A 162 1.69 3.05 1.50
#